data_AF-A0AAW6ZC03-F1
#
_entry.id   AF-A0AAW6ZC03-F1
#
_cell.length_a   1.000
_cell.length_b   1.000
_cell.length_c   1.000
_cell.angle_alpha   90.00
_cell.angle_beta   90.00
_cell.angle_gamma   90.00
#
_symmetry.space_group_name_H-M   'P 1'
#
loop_
_entity.id
_entity.type
_entity.pdbx_description
1 polymer ?
#
loop_
_entity_poly.entity_id
_entity_poly.type
_entity_poly.pdbx_seq_one_letter_code
_entity_poly.pdbx_strand_id
1 'polypeptide(L)'
;ADWNTRNVIRTWANNKLRMEDQKGQEHIKLATDYQKSQLNLGHIVDSNRNKRGENGEGFELRTDGWGAVRAGKGILVSAQNQDANGKVLDMDDAIAQIEQALSLAKSLNKAAQTANNHHTDEETQRGRLKDALKDLKEAGLIQTAPAGIATATQQSQLHTANENIHLVSGNHTDITAGQSLTAHAAESLNLFAQSSGIKMQANQGAVTVQTQNDELQLNALKDAMLTSSAGKITIAAKEEILITCKGAYIKLSNGEIEIGSPKVVRVRAPLEVTGAEMLRHPLPRFIKNKGVDVYYHYDDLMPVVNAPFEAYFEDGTIISGILDENGYAHIEDAPEGRFHVLFGEDPREWIYKEPEEKRVESRYTEEEIQLFWLQENNKGKE
;
A
#
# COMPACT_ATOMS: atom_id res chain seq x y z
N ALA A 1 -36.38 -54.57 -21.08
CA ALA A 1 -34.93 -54.58 -21.31
C ALA A 1 -34.39 -53.32 -20.68
N ASP A 2 -33.60 -53.43 -19.61
CA ASP A 2 -32.91 -52.28 -19.04
C ASP A 2 -31.86 -51.85 -20.05
N TRP A 3 -32.23 -50.84 -20.83
CA TRP A 3 -31.33 -50.17 -21.75
C TRP A 3 -30.31 -49.44 -20.90
N ASN A 4 -29.02 -49.68 -21.14
CA ASN A 4 -27.96 -48.91 -20.52
C ASN A 4 -28.15 -47.45 -20.97
N THR A 5 -28.53 -46.57 -20.04
CA THR A 5 -28.80 -45.14 -20.24
C THR A 5 -27.54 -44.31 -20.51
N ARG A 6 -26.37 -44.95 -20.58
CA ARG A 6 -25.06 -44.29 -20.64
C ARG A 6 -24.41 -44.37 -22.01
N ASN A 7 -24.28 -43.22 -22.65
CA ASN A 7 -23.57 -43.00 -23.90
C ASN A 7 -22.12 -42.58 -23.63
N VAL A 8 -21.14 -43.23 -24.29
CA VAL A 8 -19.71 -42.93 -24.07
C VAL A 8 -18.92 -42.92 -25.38
N ILE A 9 -18.29 -41.80 -25.69
CA ILE A 9 -17.18 -41.71 -26.63
C ILE A 9 -15.89 -41.82 -25.82
N ARG A 10 -15.15 -42.92 -26.00
CA ARG A 10 -13.90 -43.21 -25.26
C ARG A 10 -12.77 -43.55 -26.23
N THR A 11 -11.61 -42.93 -26.02
CA THR A 11 -10.37 -43.23 -26.75
C THR A 11 -9.51 -44.27 -26.02
N TRP A 12 -8.48 -44.80 -26.70
CA TRP A 12 -7.49 -45.72 -26.09
C TRP A 12 -6.80 -45.12 -24.86
N ALA A 13 -6.41 -43.84 -24.92
CA ALA A 13 -5.81 -43.09 -23.81
C ALA A 13 -6.84 -42.74 -22.70
N ASN A 14 -8.03 -43.32 -22.74
CA ASN A 14 -9.12 -43.11 -21.81
C ASN A 14 -9.63 -41.66 -21.70
N ASN A 15 -9.37 -40.83 -22.73
CA ASN A 15 -10.11 -39.58 -22.93
C ASN A 15 -11.58 -39.93 -23.20
N LYS A 16 -12.49 -39.20 -22.56
CA LYS A 16 -13.92 -39.55 -22.49
C LYS A 16 -14.80 -38.33 -22.67
N LEU A 17 -15.81 -38.47 -23.53
CA LEU A 17 -17.06 -37.73 -23.45
C LEU A 17 -18.15 -38.73 -23.08
N ARG A 18 -18.77 -38.58 -21.92
CA ARG A 18 -19.80 -39.47 -21.39
C ARG A 18 -21.08 -38.67 -21.12
N MET A 19 -22.21 -39.18 -21.58
CA MET A 19 -23.55 -38.66 -21.30
C MET A 19 -24.35 -39.76 -20.61
N GLU A 20 -25.00 -39.43 -19.49
CA GLU A 20 -25.91 -40.30 -18.75
C GLU A 20 -27.31 -39.74 -18.91
N ASP A 21 -28.23 -40.58 -19.41
CA ASP A 21 -29.62 -40.22 -19.71
C ASP A 21 -30.61 -40.85 -18.72
N GLN A 22 -30.11 -41.40 -17.60
CA GLN A 22 -30.97 -41.87 -16.52
C GLN A 22 -31.77 -40.69 -15.94
N LYS A 23 -33.09 -40.74 -16.08
CA LYS A 23 -33.99 -39.65 -15.68
C LYS A 23 -33.78 -39.22 -14.23
N GLY A 24 -33.56 -37.92 -14.01
CA GLY A 24 -33.27 -37.32 -12.70
C GLY A 24 -31.84 -37.54 -12.20
N GLN A 25 -30.98 -38.18 -12.99
CA GLN A 25 -29.56 -38.43 -12.71
C GLN A 25 -28.72 -38.13 -13.96
N GLU A 26 -29.19 -37.23 -14.81
CA GLU A 26 -28.55 -36.89 -16.07
C GLU A 26 -27.22 -36.19 -15.81
N HIS A 27 -26.19 -36.55 -16.56
CA HIS A 27 -24.90 -35.89 -16.44
C HIS A 27 -24.08 -35.92 -17.73
N ILE A 28 -23.20 -34.93 -17.89
CA ILE A 28 -22.16 -34.91 -18.94
C ILE A 28 -20.79 -34.90 -18.26
N LYS A 29 -19.87 -35.73 -18.75
CA LYS A 29 -18.47 -35.77 -18.32
C LYS A 29 -17.54 -35.68 -19.53
N LEU A 30 -16.73 -34.63 -19.58
CA LEU A 30 -15.60 -34.49 -20.49
C LEU A 30 -14.31 -34.64 -19.67
N ALA A 31 -13.49 -35.64 -19.96
CA ALA A 31 -12.39 -36.02 -19.09
C ALA A 31 -11.17 -36.57 -19.83
N THR A 32 -9.98 -36.29 -19.29
CA THR A 32 -8.73 -37.00 -19.58
C THR A 32 -8.15 -37.57 -18.28
N ASP A 33 -7.39 -38.68 -18.38
CA ASP A 33 -6.64 -39.21 -17.23
C ASP A 33 -5.43 -38.35 -16.88
N TYR A 34 -4.90 -37.57 -17.84
CA TYR A 34 -3.78 -36.67 -17.60
C TYR A 34 -4.15 -35.57 -16.59
N GLN A 35 -3.48 -35.57 -15.44
CA GLN A 35 -3.78 -34.71 -14.28
C GLN A 35 -5.26 -34.76 -13.85
N LYS A 36 -5.97 -35.83 -14.21
CA LYS A 36 -7.40 -36.00 -13.95
C LYS A 36 -8.21 -34.74 -14.26
N SER A 37 -7.94 -34.13 -15.42
CA SER A 37 -8.60 -32.90 -15.87
C SER A 37 -10.00 -33.21 -16.41
N GLN A 38 -11.03 -32.58 -15.82
CA GLN A 38 -12.44 -32.94 -16.07
C GLN A 38 -13.36 -31.71 -16.00
N LEU A 39 -14.36 -31.70 -16.89
CA LEU A 39 -15.59 -30.94 -16.75
C LEU A 39 -16.74 -31.93 -16.53
N ASN A 40 -17.43 -31.82 -15.40
CA ASN A 40 -18.61 -32.60 -15.06
C ASN A 40 -19.82 -31.66 -14.94
N LEU A 41 -20.97 -32.01 -15.52
CA LEU A 41 -22.23 -31.25 -15.51
C LEU A 41 -23.38 -32.16 -15.08
N GLY A 42 -24.33 -31.68 -14.29
CA GLY A 42 -25.50 -32.43 -13.83
C GLY A 42 -25.22 -33.27 -12.58
N HIS A 43 -25.69 -34.52 -12.56
CA HIS A 43 -25.53 -35.46 -11.45
C HIS A 43 -24.12 -36.08 -11.40
N ILE A 44 -23.22 -35.53 -10.58
CA ILE A 44 -21.80 -35.90 -10.58
C ILE A 44 -21.56 -37.17 -9.77
N VAL A 45 -21.07 -38.23 -10.44
CA VAL A 45 -20.83 -39.55 -9.84
C VAL A 45 -19.35 -39.94 -9.76
N ASP A 46 -19.03 -40.83 -8.81
CA ASP A 46 -17.74 -41.50 -8.67
C ASP A 46 -17.55 -42.65 -9.69
N SER A 47 -16.47 -43.44 -9.53
CA SER A 47 -16.22 -44.61 -10.37
C SER A 47 -17.24 -45.74 -10.20
N ASN A 48 -17.89 -45.81 -9.03
CA ASN A 48 -18.89 -46.79 -8.67
C ASN A 48 -20.32 -46.35 -9.06
N ARG A 49 -20.45 -45.19 -9.73
CA ARG A 49 -21.72 -44.54 -10.09
C ARG A 49 -22.51 -43.99 -8.90
N ASN A 50 -21.90 -43.87 -7.73
CA ASN A 50 -22.53 -43.21 -6.60
C ASN A 50 -22.41 -41.69 -6.76
N LYS A 51 -23.48 -40.96 -6.43
CA LYS A 51 -23.44 -39.49 -6.33
C LYS A 51 -22.31 -39.06 -5.39
N ARG A 52 -21.51 -38.07 -5.81
CA ARG A 52 -20.38 -37.56 -5.02
C ARG A 52 -20.88 -36.64 -3.90
N GLY A 53 -21.18 -37.23 -2.75
CA GLY A 53 -21.75 -36.53 -1.60
C GLY A 53 -23.19 -36.08 -1.85
N GLU A 54 -23.80 -35.46 -0.84
CA GLU A 54 -25.21 -35.02 -0.90
C GLU A 54 -25.44 -33.95 -1.97
N ASN A 55 -24.45 -33.08 -2.20
CA ASN A 55 -24.50 -31.96 -3.15
C ASN A 55 -23.67 -32.21 -4.42
N GLY A 56 -23.46 -33.47 -4.82
CA GLY A 56 -22.80 -33.84 -6.07
C GLY A 56 -23.62 -33.50 -7.32
N GLU A 57 -24.05 -32.25 -7.47
CA GLU A 57 -24.89 -31.72 -8.55
C GLU A 57 -24.34 -30.37 -9.04
N GLY A 58 -24.74 -29.95 -10.24
CA GLY A 58 -24.33 -28.67 -10.83
C GLY A 58 -23.19 -28.84 -11.82
N PHE A 59 -22.10 -28.09 -11.64
CA PHE A 59 -20.90 -28.25 -12.47
C PHE A 59 -19.63 -28.35 -11.64
N GLU A 60 -18.66 -29.12 -12.12
CA GLU A 60 -17.31 -29.19 -11.57
C GLU A 60 -16.30 -29.05 -12.71
N LEU A 61 -15.46 -28.01 -12.63
CA LEU A 61 -14.23 -27.93 -13.40
C LEU A 61 -13.06 -28.26 -12.46
N ARG A 62 -12.35 -29.36 -12.72
CA ARG A 62 -11.24 -29.82 -11.87
C ARG A 62 -10.03 -30.26 -12.67
N THR A 63 -8.87 -30.10 -12.07
CA THR A 63 -7.59 -30.66 -12.54
C THR A 63 -6.62 -30.73 -11.36
N ASP A 64 -5.68 -31.67 -11.41
CA ASP A 64 -4.51 -31.69 -10.51
C ASP A 64 -3.36 -30.81 -11.04
N GLY A 65 -3.52 -30.25 -12.24
CA GLY A 65 -2.60 -29.28 -12.84
C GLY A 65 -3.02 -27.82 -12.61
N TRP A 66 -2.50 -26.92 -13.44
CA TRP A 66 -2.90 -25.50 -13.42
C TRP A 66 -4.28 -25.29 -14.07
N GLY A 67 -5.08 -24.43 -13.47
CA GLY A 67 -6.33 -23.93 -14.04
C GLY A 67 -6.20 -22.45 -14.41
N ALA A 68 -6.77 -22.06 -15.55
CA ALA A 68 -6.88 -20.66 -15.95
C ALA A 68 -8.26 -20.38 -16.53
N VAL A 69 -8.91 -19.32 -16.02
CA VAL A 69 -10.12 -18.75 -16.60
C VAL A 69 -9.76 -17.35 -17.09
N ARG A 70 -9.84 -17.12 -18.40
CA ARG A 70 -9.45 -15.84 -19.02
C ARG A 70 -10.56 -15.36 -19.95
N ALA A 71 -11.09 -14.18 -19.66
CA ALA A 71 -12.06 -13.51 -20.50
C ALA A 71 -11.64 -12.04 -20.69
N GLY A 72 -11.21 -11.68 -21.91
CA GLY A 72 -10.68 -10.34 -22.20
C GLY A 72 -11.71 -9.20 -22.13
N LYS A 73 -12.98 -9.53 -21.93
CA LYS A 73 -14.09 -8.58 -21.70
C LYS A 73 -14.60 -8.58 -20.25
N GLY A 74 -13.93 -9.30 -19.35
CA GLY A 74 -14.30 -9.40 -17.95
C GLY A 74 -14.95 -10.74 -17.56
N ILE A 75 -15.08 -10.96 -16.24
CA ILE A 75 -15.58 -12.19 -15.62
C ILE A 75 -16.65 -11.84 -14.58
N LEU A 76 -17.79 -12.54 -14.62
CA LEU A 76 -18.79 -12.53 -13.56
C LEU A 76 -18.75 -13.90 -12.85
N VAL A 77 -18.51 -13.88 -11.54
CA VAL A 77 -18.63 -15.04 -10.65
C VAL A 77 -19.80 -14.77 -9.71
N SER A 78 -20.92 -15.45 -9.93
CA SER A 78 -22.19 -15.16 -9.26
C SER A 78 -22.79 -16.42 -8.63
N ALA A 79 -23.33 -16.28 -7.42
CA ALA A 79 -24.20 -17.28 -6.78
C ALA A 79 -25.68 -16.87 -6.81
N GLN A 80 -26.05 -15.85 -7.58
CA GLN A 80 -27.45 -15.53 -7.86
C GLN A 80 -28.03 -16.58 -8.81
N ASN A 81 -29.23 -17.06 -8.49
CA ASN A 81 -29.93 -18.02 -9.34
C ASN A 81 -30.48 -17.34 -10.60
N GLN A 82 -30.45 -18.05 -11.73
CA GLN A 82 -31.03 -17.60 -12.99
C GLN A 82 -31.55 -18.83 -13.76
N ASP A 83 -32.79 -18.77 -14.25
CA ASP A 83 -33.42 -19.87 -15.00
C ASP A 83 -32.90 -20.00 -16.45
N ALA A 84 -31.69 -19.53 -16.73
CA ALA A 84 -31.01 -19.49 -18.04
C ALA A 84 -31.78 -18.79 -19.19
N ASN A 85 -32.93 -18.16 -18.91
CA ASN A 85 -33.73 -17.38 -19.88
C ASN A 85 -33.31 -15.90 -19.95
N GLY A 86 -32.54 -15.42 -18.98
CA GLY A 86 -32.05 -14.03 -18.93
C GLY A 86 -30.74 -13.84 -19.70
N LYS A 87 -30.11 -12.67 -19.52
CA LYS A 87 -28.79 -12.39 -20.11
C LYS A 87 -27.73 -13.22 -19.41
N VAL A 88 -26.72 -13.68 -20.14
CA VAL A 88 -25.56 -14.41 -19.56
C VAL A 88 -24.82 -13.59 -18.50
N LEU A 89 -24.82 -12.26 -18.62
CA LEU A 89 -24.21 -11.31 -17.70
C LEU A 89 -25.28 -10.52 -16.93
N ASP A 90 -26.42 -11.13 -16.63
CA ASP A 90 -27.41 -10.50 -15.74
C ASP A 90 -26.78 -10.30 -14.36
N MET A 91 -26.73 -9.03 -13.94
CA MET A 91 -25.98 -8.60 -12.76
C MET A 91 -26.69 -7.47 -11.99
N ASP A 92 -27.99 -7.30 -12.21
CA ASP A 92 -28.78 -6.20 -11.62
C ASP A 92 -28.64 -6.17 -10.09
N ASP A 93 -28.67 -7.32 -9.42
CA ASP A 93 -28.45 -7.45 -7.97
C ASP A 93 -27.03 -7.00 -7.55
N ALA A 94 -26.00 -7.37 -8.32
CA ALA A 94 -24.63 -6.98 -8.01
C ALA A 94 -24.42 -5.47 -8.17
N ILE A 95 -25.00 -4.89 -9.23
CA ILE A 95 -24.96 -3.45 -9.46
C ILE A 95 -25.70 -2.70 -8.35
N ALA A 96 -26.88 -3.18 -7.93
CA ALA A 96 -27.61 -2.60 -6.81
C ALA A 96 -26.80 -2.60 -5.50
N GLN A 97 -26.10 -3.70 -5.20
CA GLN A 97 -25.20 -3.78 -4.04
C GLN A 97 -24.04 -2.78 -4.11
N ILE A 98 -23.40 -2.66 -5.28
CA ILE A 98 -22.33 -1.67 -5.50
C ILE A 98 -22.89 -0.25 -5.34
N GLU A 99 -24.05 0.06 -5.91
CA GLU A 99 -24.68 1.38 -5.79
C GLU A 99 -25.05 1.72 -4.35
N GLN A 100 -25.55 0.77 -3.57
CA GLN A 100 -25.83 0.94 -2.15
C GLN A 100 -24.56 1.23 -1.35
N ALA A 101 -23.49 0.46 -1.57
CA ALA A 101 -22.20 0.66 -0.93
C ALA A 101 -21.62 2.05 -1.27
N LEU A 102 -21.74 2.46 -2.53
CA LEU A 102 -21.31 3.79 -2.96
C LEU A 102 -22.15 4.90 -2.29
N SER A 103 -23.48 4.74 -2.24
CA SER A 103 -24.34 5.73 -1.57
C SER A 103 -23.94 5.92 -0.09
N LEU A 104 -23.68 4.82 0.62
CA LEU A 104 -23.22 4.85 2.01
C LEU A 104 -21.88 5.57 2.17
N ALA A 105 -20.87 5.19 1.39
CA ALA A 105 -19.55 5.82 1.45
C ALA A 105 -19.61 7.32 1.12
N LYS A 106 -20.47 7.73 0.17
CA LYS A 106 -20.69 9.15 -0.15
C LYS A 106 -21.33 9.92 1.02
N SER A 107 -22.33 9.32 1.66
CA SER A 107 -22.99 9.92 2.82
C SER A 107 -22.02 10.12 4.00
N LEU A 108 -21.21 9.10 4.31
CA LEU A 108 -20.22 9.16 5.37
C LEU A 108 -19.10 10.16 5.06
N ASN A 109 -18.62 10.20 3.82
CA ASN A 109 -17.65 11.22 3.41
C ASN A 109 -18.27 12.62 3.62
N LYS A 110 -19.47 12.91 3.10
CA LYS A 110 -20.15 14.20 3.31
C LYS A 110 -20.33 14.58 4.80
N ALA A 111 -20.55 13.60 5.68
CA ALA A 111 -20.60 13.84 7.12
C ALA A 111 -19.22 14.22 7.69
N ALA A 112 -18.16 13.50 7.31
CA ALA A 112 -16.77 13.83 7.67
C ALA A 112 -16.38 15.21 7.16
N GLN A 113 -16.80 15.55 5.94
CA GLN A 113 -16.63 16.86 5.33
C GLN A 113 -17.23 17.97 6.20
N THR A 114 -18.49 17.81 6.59
CA THR A 114 -19.19 18.76 7.46
C THR A 114 -18.50 18.92 8.82
N ALA A 115 -17.75 17.91 9.27
CA ALA A 115 -16.96 17.93 10.50
C ALA A 115 -15.53 18.49 10.33
N ASN A 116 -15.21 19.12 9.19
CA ASN A 116 -13.87 19.57 8.80
C ASN A 116 -12.83 18.44 8.77
N ASN A 117 -13.28 17.21 8.56
CA ASN A 117 -12.41 16.04 8.51
C ASN A 117 -12.24 15.56 7.06
N HIS A 118 -11.59 16.40 6.23
CA HIS A 118 -11.43 16.18 4.80
C HIS A 118 -9.99 15.81 4.45
N HIS A 119 -9.79 14.78 3.60
CA HIS A 119 -8.54 14.63 2.83
C HIS A 119 -8.71 13.76 1.57
N THR A 120 -9.79 13.90 0.78
CA THR A 120 -9.90 13.10 -0.45
C THR A 120 -10.80 13.69 -1.53
N ASP A 121 -10.34 13.59 -2.78
CA ASP A 121 -11.07 13.85 -4.03
C ASP A 121 -11.81 12.58 -4.53
N GLU A 122 -12.47 11.88 -3.59
CA GLU A 122 -12.92 10.48 -3.74
C GLU A 122 -14.15 10.28 -4.66
N GLU A 123 -14.93 11.33 -4.92
CA GLU A 123 -16.21 11.22 -5.61
C GLU A 123 -16.03 10.82 -7.10
N THR A 124 -14.95 11.27 -7.72
CA THR A 124 -14.67 11.05 -9.15
C THR A 124 -14.24 9.61 -9.45
N GLN A 125 -13.40 8.99 -8.61
CA GLN A 125 -12.83 7.67 -8.89
C GLN A 125 -13.79 6.50 -8.62
N ARG A 126 -14.66 6.66 -7.62
CA ARG A 126 -15.69 5.67 -7.29
C ARG A 126 -16.77 5.52 -8.36
N GLY A 127 -17.13 6.62 -9.04
CA GLY A 127 -18.03 6.58 -10.19
C GLY A 127 -17.45 5.79 -11.36
N ARG A 128 -16.15 5.99 -11.65
CA ARG A 128 -15.44 5.32 -12.75
C ARG A 128 -15.42 3.81 -12.58
N LEU A 129 -15.14 3.30 -11.37
CA LEU A 129 -15.14 1.85 -11.12
C LEU A 129 -16.52 1.24 -11.36
N LYS A 130 -17.59 1.90 -10.89
CA LYS A 130 -18.96 1.43 -11.15
C LYS A 130 -19.25 1.37 -12.64
N ASP A 131 -18.92 2.43 -13.38
CA ASP A 131 -19.25 2.54 -14.80
C ASP A 131 -18.47 1.53 -15.65
N ALA A 132 -17.23 1.22 -15.27
CA ALA A 132 -16.40 0.19 -15.89
C ALA A 132 -16.95 -1.23 -15.64
N LEU A 133 -17.45 -1.50 -14.44
CA LEU A 133 -17.98 -2.81 -14.03
C LEU A 133 -19.42 -3.04 -14.47
N LYS A 134 -20.23 -1.99 -14.63
CA LYS A 134 -21.61 -2.11 -15.11
C LYS A 134 -21.64 -2.77 -16.48
N ASP A 135 -22.40 -3.86 -16.58
CA ASP A 135 -22.47 -4.73 -17.77
C ASP A 135 -21.10 -5.29 -18.21
N LEU A 136 -20.07 -5.25 -17.34
CA LEU A 136 -18.66 -5.52 -17.68
C LEU A 136 -18.22 -4.80 -18.97
N LYS A 137 -18.48 -3.49 -19.06
CA LYS A 137 -18.04 -2.65 -20.18
C LYS A 137 -16.52 -2.65 -20.36
N GLU A 138 -15.79 -2.80 -19.26
CA GLU A 138 -14.34 -2.99 -19.24
C GLU A 138 -13.96 -4.37 -18.68
N ALA A 139 -12.70 -4.75 -18.84
CA ALA A 139 -12.17 -6.06 -18.45
C ALA A 139 -12.02 -6.21 -16.92
N GLY A 140 -13.14 -6.19 -16.20
CA GLY A 140 -13.20 -6.33 -14.75
C GLY A 140 -13.57 -7.74 -14.27
N LEU A 141 -13.55 -7.93 -12.95
CA LEU A 141 -14.05 -9.11 -12.27
C LEU A 141 -15.11 -8.68 -11.25
N ILE A 142 -16.30 -9.28 -11.32
CA ILE A 142 -17.34 -9.13 -10.30
C ILE A 142 -17.53 -10.47 -9.60
N GLN A 143 -17.44 -10.46 -8.27
CA GLN A 143 -17.78 -11.59 -7.42
C GLN A 143 -18.98 -11.21 -6.55
N THR A 144 -20.07 -11.95 -6.66
CA THR A 144 -21.32 -11.65 -5.95
C THR A 144 -21.98 -12.92 -5.44
N ALA A 145 -22.56 -12.84 -4.24
CA ALA A 145 -23.34 -13.91 -3.65
C ALA A 145 -24.35 -13.35 -2.65
N PRO A 146 -25.62 -13.79 -2.66
CA PRO A 146 -26.65 -13.25 -1.78
C PRO A 146 -26.48 -13.68 -0.32
N ALA A 147 -25.79 -14.79 -0.07
CA ALA A 147 -25.58 -15.36 1.26
C ALA A 147 -24.18 -15.09 1.84
N GLY A 148 -23.38 -14.24 1.19
CA GLY A 148 -22.02 -13.88 1.62
C GLY A 148 -20.91 -14.52 0.79
N ILE A 149 -19.69 -13.97 0.94
CA ILE A 149 -18.47 -14.40 0.28
C ILE A 149 -17.40 -14.59 1.36
N ALA A 150 -16.68 -15.72 1.32
CA ALA A 150 -15.55 -15.98 2.20
C ALA A 150 -14.28 -16.21 1.37
N THR A 151 -13.19 -15.53 1.73
CA THR A 151 -11.85 -15.75 1.17
C THR A 151 -10.93 -16.22 2.29
N ALA A 152 -10.29 -17.39 2.14
CA ALA A 152 -9.43 -17.97 3.17
C ALA A 152 -8.17 -18.61 2.58
N THR A 153 -7.07 -18.59 3.32
CA THR A 153 -5.80 -19.24 2.99
C THR A 153 -5.03 -19.51 4.30
N GLN A 154 -4.15 -20.51 4.30
CA GLN A 154 -3.25 -20.77 5.44
C GLN A 154 -2.03 -19.83 5.44
N GLN A 155 -1.68 -19.28 4.27
CA GLN A 155 -0.58 -18.34 4.10
C GLN A 155 -1.13 -16.90 4.12
N SER A 156 -0.72 -16.07 3.16
CA SER A 156 -1.05 -14.65 3.10
C SER A 156 -2.15 -14.34 2.08
N GLN A 157 -2.96 -13.32 2.37
CA GLN A 157 -3.83 -12.66 1.40
C GLN A 157 -3.26 -11.27 1.10
N LEU A 158 -3.24 -10.87 -0.17
CA LEU A 158 -2.75 -9.58 -0.62
C LEU A 158 -3.82 -8.90 -1.48
N HIS A 159 -4.16 -7.66 -1.15
CA HIS A 159 -5.02 -6.79 -1.94
C HIS A 159 -4.18 -5.59 -2.37
N THR A 160 -4.06 -5.36 -3.68
CA THR A 160 -3.22 -4.30 -4.25
C THR A 160 -3.96 -3.61 -5.38
N ALA A 161 -3.92 -2.28 -5.40
CA ALA A 161 -4.42 -1.44 -6.47
C ALA A 161 -3.48 -0.25 -6.65
N ASN A 162 -3.24 0.19 -7.90
CA ASN A 162 -2.47 1.39 -8.18
C ASN A 162 -3.25 2.68 -7.89
N GLU A 163 -4.58 2.58 -7.88
CA GLU A 163 -5.47 3.66 -7.48
C GLU A 163 -5.92 3.42 -6.03
N ASN A 164 -7.13 2.87 -5.82
CA ASN A 164 -7.72 2.79 -4.49
C ASN A 164 -8.19 1.38 -4.13
N ILE A 165 -8.22 1.12 -2.82
CA ILE A 165 -8.92 -0.02 -2.22
C ILE A 165 -10.08 0.55 -1.40
N HIS A 166 -11.31 0.11 -1.70
CA HIS A 166 -12.50 0.50 -0.95
C HIS A 166 -13.03 -0.69 -0.16
N LEU A 167 -13.16 -0.53 1.16
CA LEU A 167 -13.78 -1.48 2.07
C LEU A 167 -15.05 -0.85 2.63
N VAL A 168 -16.21 -1.33 2.21
CA VAL A 168 -17.51 -0.76 2.59
C VAL A 168 -18.38 -1.84 3.22
N SER A 169 -19.00 -1.53 4.34
CA SER A 169 -19.91 -2.43 5.05
C SER A 169 -21.17 -1.66 5.45
N GLY A 170 -22.35 -2.24 5.20
CA GLY A 170 -23.63 -1.64 5.62
C GLY A 170 -23.84 -1.63 7.14
N ASN A 171 -23.16 -2.53 7.85
CA ASN A 171 -23.19 -2.67 9.32
C ASN A 171 -21.80 -2.37 9.91
N HIS A 172 -21.09 -3.39 10.39
CA HIS A 172 -19.77 -3.26 11.02
C HIS A 172 -18.66 -3.70 10.05
N THR A 173 -17.48 -3.10 10.18
CA THR A 173 -16.23 -3.58 9.61
C THR A 173 -15.34 -3.99 10.77
N ASP A 174 -15.16 -5.30 10.95
CA ASP A 174 -14.32 -5.85 12.02
C ASP A 174 -12.94 -6.24 11.47
N ILE A 175 -11.87 -5.64 12.02
CA ILE A 175 -10.49 -5.95 11.65
C ILE A 175 -9.78 -6.53 12.88
N THR A 176 -9.41 -7.81 12.80
CA THR A 176 -8.76 -8.53 13.91
C THR A 176 -7.41 -9.08 13.45
N ALA A 177 -6.36 -8.82 14.23
CA ALA A 177 -5.02 -9.35 14.01
C ALA A 177 -4.57 -10.15 15.23
N GLY A 178 -3.98 -11.34 15.01
CA GLY A 178 -3.45 -12.16 16.10
C GLY A 178 -2.16 -11.62 16.73
N GLN A 179 -1.51 -10.65 16.08
CA GLN A 179 -0.29 -10.00 16.55
C GLN A 179 -0.48 -8.47 16.51
N SER A 180 -0.15 -7.82 15.39
CA SER A 180 -0.21 -6.36 15.23
C SER A 180 -1.14 -5.94 14.10
N LEU A 181 -1.82 -4.80 14.29
CA LEU A 181 -2.44 -4.05 13.21
C LEU A 181 -1.57 -2.83 12.92
N THR A 182 -1.05 -2.73 11.70
CA THR A 182 -0.16 -1.66 11.27
C THR A 182 -0.76 -0.94 10.07
N ALA A 183 -0.77 0.40 10.11
CA ALA A 183 -1.24 1.24 9.02
C ALA A 183 -0.21 2.33 8.73
N HIS A 184 0.14 2.48 7.45
CA HIS A 184 1.04 3.52 6.95
C HIS A 184 0.39 4.23 5.77
N ALA A 185 0.48 5.54 5.73
CA ALA A 185 0.01 6.37 4.63
C ALA A 185 1.10 7.40 4.29
N ALA A 186 1.29 7.67 2.99
CA ALA A 186 2.29 8.62 2.53
C ALA A 186 1.90 10.08 2.84
N GLU A 187 0.60 10.37 2.81
CA GLU A 187 0.07 11.72 3.05
C GLU A 187 -0.60 11.85 4.42
N SER A 188 -1.70 11.13 4.65
CA SER A 188 -2.47 11.28 5.89
C SER A 188 -3.19 10.00 6.32
N LEU A 189 -3.44 9.88 7.63
CA LEU A 189 -4.35 8.90 8.21
C LEU A 189 -5.56 9.66 8.77
N ASN A 190 -6.73 9.44 8.20
CA ASN A 190 -7.97 10.10 8.60
C ASN A 190 -8.95 9.10 9.27
N LEU A 191 -9.38 9.40 10.50
CA LEU A 191 -10.34 8.60 11.26
C LEU A 191 -11.55 9.44 11.66
N PHE A 192 -12.75 8.99 11.31
CA PHE A 192 -14.00 9.69 11.57
C PHE A 192 -15.06 8.76 12.18
N ALA A 193 -15.74 9.22 13.22
CA ALA A 193 -16.91 8.54 13.79
C ALA A 193 -18.06 9.54 13.97
N GLN A 194 -19.21 9.27 13.36
CA GLN A 194 -20.31 10.23 13.30
C GLN A 194 -21.10 10.34 14.61
N SER A 195 -21.43 9.22 15.26
CA SER A 195 -22.48 9.19 16.30
C SER A 195 -22.03 8.66 17.65
N SER A 196 -21.10 7.69 17.68
CA SER A 196 -20.75 6.94 18.91
C SER A 196 -19.35 7.26 19.46
N GLY A 197 -18.65 8.22 18.86
CA GLY A 197 -17.30 8.62 19.23
C GLY A 197 -16.21 7.58 18.91
N ILE A 198 -15.00 7.85 19.38
CA ILE A 198 -13.81 7.02 19.15
C ILE A 198 -13.30 6.50 20.50
N LYS A 199 -12.91 5.23 20.55
CA LYS A 199 -12.24 4.60 21.70
C LYS A 199 -10.86 4.11 21.26
N MET A 200 -9.81 4.64 21.89
CA MET A 200 -8.41 4.22 21.67
C MET A 200 -7.82 3.80 23.02
N GLN A 201 -7.50 2.51 23.16
CA GLN A 201 -7.12 1.93 24.45
C GLN A 201 -6.06 0.85 24.26
N ALA A 202 -5.08 0.82 25.16
CA ALA A 202 -4.14 -0.28 25.31
C ALA A 202 -4.37 -0.93 26.68
N ASN A 203 -4.63 -2.24 26.71
CA ASN A 203 -4.76 -2.99 27.98
C ASN A 203 -3.41 -3.08 28.71
N GLN A 204 -2.34 -3.23 27.94
CA GLN A 204 -0.95 -3.20 28.39
C GLN A 204 -0.10 -2.49 27.34
N GLY A 205 1.05 -1.98 27.76
CA GLY A 205 1.92 -1.16 26.91
C GLY A 205 1.52 0.32 26.89
N ALA A 206 2.42 1.15 26.36
CA ALA A 206 2.21 2.59 26.29
C ALA A 206 1.34 2.98 25.10
N VAL A 207 0.50 4.00 25.28
CA VAL A 207 -0.11 4.74 24.17
C VAL A 207 0.79 5.93 23.88
N THR A 208 1.24 6.08 22.63
CA THR A 208 2.10 7.18 22.19
C THR A 208 1.44 7.91 21.03
N VAL A 209 1.28 9.22 21.17
CA VAL A 209 0.75 10.12 20.14
C VAL A 209 1.78 11.23 19.95
N GLN A 210 2.25 11.40 18.72
CA GLN A 210 3.31 12.35 18.39
C GLN A 210 3.01 13.03 17.05
N THR A 211 3.28 14.32 16.98
CA THR A 211 3.47 15.05 15.74
C THR A 211 4.93 15.49 15.70
N GLN A 212 5.73 14.93 14.78
CA GLN A 212 7.19 15.12 14.82
C GLN A 212 7.63 16.45 14.22
N ASN A 213 6.89 16.96 13.22
CA ASN A 213 7.26 18.14 12.45
C ASN A 213 6.14 19.20 12.37
N ASP A 214 5.05 19.03 13.11
CA ASP A 214 3.86 19.90 13.02
C ASP A 214 3.10 19.95 14.37
N GLU A 215 1.93 20.59 14.39
CA GLU A 215 1.11 20.80 15.57
C GLU A 215 0.36 19.53 16.05
N LEU A 216 0.22 19.39 17.37
CA LEU A 216 -0.72 18.45 17.99
C LEU A 216 -1.88 19.21 18.62
N GLN A 217 -3.10 19.02 18.10
CA GLN A 217 -4.32 19.64 18.63
C GLN A 217 -5.22 18.61 19.31
N LEU A 218 -5.72 18.93 20.51
CA LEU A 218 -6.67 18.12 21.29
C LEU A 218 -7.82 19.00 21.79
N ASN A 219 -8.94 18.99 21.06
CA ASN A 219 -10.08 19.88 21.30
C ASN A 219 -11.33 19.10 21.75
N ALA A 220 -12.09 19.65 22.70
CA ALA A 220 -13.38 19.12 23.15
C ALA A 220 -14.40 20.26 23.33
N LEU A 221 -15.64 20.04 22.87
CA LEU A 221 -16.74 21.01 23.07
C LEU A 221 -17.24 21.02 24.53
N LYS A 222 -17.19 19.87 25.19
CA LYS A 222 -17.52 19.69 26.61
C LYS A 222 -16.21 19.56 27.40
N ASP A 223 -16.29 18.88 28.54
CA ASP A 223 -15.14 18.70 29.42
C ASP A 223 -14.03 17.89 28.73
N ALA A 224 -12.79 18.34 28.92
CA ALA A 224 -11.57 17.60 28.63
C ALA A 224 -10.92 17.18 29.96
N MET A 225 -10.47 15.93 30.05
CA MET A 225 -9.83 15.38 31.25
C MET A 225 -8.46 14.81 30.90
N LEU A 226 -7.44 15.24 31.66
CA LEU A 226 -6.08 14.69 31.62
C LEU A 226 -5.72 14.22 33.02
N THR A 227 -5.59 12.90 33.21
CA THR A 227 -5.43 12.30 34.54
C THR A 227 -4.38 11.20 34.53
N SER A 228 -3.57 11.14 35.59
CA SER A 228 -2.76 9.98 35.94
C SER A 228 -3.21 9.46 37.31
N SER A 229 -3.77 8.25 37.38
CA SER A 229 -4.37 7.74 38.62
C SER A 229 -3.36 7.25 39.66
N ALA A 230 -2.16 6.86 39.22
CA ALA A 230 -1.10 6.33 40.08
C ALA A 230 0.29 6.94 39.82
N GLY A 231 0.42 7.73 38.74
CA GLY A 231 1.69 8.29 38.31
C GLY A 231 1.68 9.82 38.38
N LYS A 232 2.30 10.43 37.38
CA LYS A 232 2.42 11.89 37.24
C LYS A 232 1.90 12.36 35.89
N ILE A 233 1.49 13.62 35.85
CA ILE A 233 1.30 14.38 34.60
C ILE A 233 2.53 15.27 34.45
N THR A 234 3.13 15.29 33.26
CA THR A 234 4.26 16.17 32.94
C THR A 234 3.88 17.00 31.73
N ILE A 235 3.88 18.33 31.90
CA ILE A 235 3.64 19.31 30.84
C ILE A 235 4.91 20.14 30.76
N ALA A 236 5.59 20.06 29.62
CA ALA A 236 6.84 20.75 29.38
C ALA A 236 6.84 21.29 27.95
N ALA A 237 7.31 22.52 27.79
CA ALA A 237 7.45 23.18 26.50
C ALA A 237 8.82 23.87 26.43
N LYS A 238 9.33 24.05 25.21
CA LYS A 238 10.58 24.77 24.99
C LYS A 238 10.40 26.28 25.16
N GLU A 239 9.32 26.82 24.63
CA GLU A 239 9.08 28.27 24.53
C GLU A 239 8.08 28.75 25.60
N GLU A 240 6.86 28.20 25.62
CA GLU A 240 5.80 28.69 26.49
C GLU A 240 4.80 27.60 26.91
N ILE A 241 4.31 27.67 28.14
CA ILE A 241 3.09 27.00 28.60
C ILE A 241 2.08 28.07 29.04
N LEU A 242 0.88 28.05 28.45
CA LEU A 242 -0.23 28.93 28.82
C LEU A 242 -1.44 28.11 29.28
N ILE A 243 -1.90 28.36 30.50
CA ILE A 243 -3.15 27.81 31.06
C ILE A 243 -4.09 28.99 31.29
N THR A 244 -5.25 29.00 30.63
CA THR A 244 -6.17 30.15 30.66
C THR A 244 -7.62 29.75 30.86
N CYS A 245 -8.39 30.58 31.58
CA CYS A 245 -9.82 30.41 31.79
C CYS A 245 -10.50 31.77 32.00
N LYS A 246 -11.37 32.16 31.06
CA LYS A 246 -12.18 33.41 31.12
C LYS A 246 -11.33 34.66 31.47
N GLY A 247 -10.13 34.75 30.92
CA GLY A 247 -9.20 35.88 31.10
C GLY A 247 -8.23 35.76 32.28
N ALA A 248 -8.43 34.82 33.20
CA ALA A 248 -7.39 34.47 34.18
C ALA A 248 -6.41 33.48 33.56
N TYR A 249 -5.11 33.59 33.88
CA TYR A 249 -4.09 32.70 33.32
C TYR A 249 -2.90 32.46 34.24
N ILE A 250 -2.19 31.38 33.94
CA ILE A 250 -0.83 31.09 34.39
C ILE A 250 0.01 30.87 33.12
N LYS A 251 1.08 31.64 32.98
CA LYS A 251 2.01 31.57 31.84
C LYS A 251 3.42 31.27 32.36
N LEU A 252 4.08 30.28 31.75
CA LEU A 252 5.48 29.96 32.00
C LEU A 252 6.24 30.21 30.69
N SER A 253 7.13 31.21 30.68
CA SER A 253 7.98 31.52 29.53
C SER A 253 9.24 32.26 29.96
N ASN A 254 10.34 32.11 29.22
CA ASN A 254 11.63 32.77 29.51
C ASN A 254 12.16 32.59 30.95
N GLY A 255 11.81 31.48 31.61
CA GLY A 255 12.16 31.23 33.01
C GLY A 255 11.33 32.01 34.03
N GLU A 256 10.33 32.77 33.59
CA GLU A 256 9.39 33.51 34.43
C GLU A 256 8.07 32.76 34.60
N ILE A 257 7.39 33.01 35.73
CA ILE A 257 6.03 32.56 36.00
C ILE A 257 5.15 33.80 36.15
N GLU A 258 4.19 33.98 35.24
CA GLU A 258 3.24 35.10 35.25
C GLU A 258 1.84 34.58 35.61
N ILE A 259 1.26 35.14 36.68
CA ILE A 259 -0.10 34.81 37.16
C ILE A 259 -0.97 36.06 37.00
N GLY A 260 -1.85 36.06 36.00
CA GLY A 260 -2.75 37.18 35.72
C GLY A 260 -4.21 36.86 36.05
N SER A 261 -4.94 37.84 36.58
CA SER A 261 -6.38 37.72 36.83
C SER A 261 -7.09 39.05 36.66
N PRO A 262 -8.25 39.10 35.97
CA PRO A 262 -9.10 40.29 35.92
C PRO A 262 -9.85 40.55 37.24
N LYS A 263 -9.73 39.64 38.22
CA LYS A 263 -10.34 39.73 39.55
C LYS A 263 -9.27 39.46 40.62
N VAL A 264 -9.66 38.78 41.70
CA VAL A 264 -8.77 38.48 42.83
C VAL A 264 -8.04 37.14 42.58
N VAL A 265 -6.72 37.15 42.73
CA VAL A 265 -5.92 35.93 42.98
C VAL A 265 -6.01 35.62 44.47
N ARG A 266 -6.58 34.46 44.84
CA ARG A 266 -6.74 34.05 46.24
C ARG A 266 -5.82 32.88 46.57
N VAL A 267 -4.82 33.11 47.42
CA VAL A 267 -3.98 32.06 48.01
C VAL A 267 -4.54 31.69 49.37
N ARG A 268 -4.80 30.39 49.61
CA ARG A 268 -5.32 29.86 50.89
C ARG A 268 -4.26 29.00 51.58
N ALA A 269 -3.08 29.57 51.80
CA ALA A 269 -1.93 28.99 52.50
C ALA A 269 -0.90 30.11 52.76
N PRO A 270 0.13 29.90 53.61
CA PRO A 270 1.32 30.73 53.60
C PRO A 270 1.98 30.71 52.21
N LEU A 271 2.44 31.88 51.74
CA LEU A 271 3.25 32.01 50.53
C LEU A 271 4.68 32.33 50.96
N GLU A 272 5.61 31.44 50.64
CA GLU A 272 7.05 31.62 50.87
C GLU A 272 7.74 31.73 49.51
N VAL A 273 8.52 32.79 49.32
CA VAL A 273 9.34 33.00 48.12
C VAL A 273 10.79 32.99 48.58
N THR A 274 11.50 31.89 48.30
CA THR A 274 12.94 31.75 48.53
C THR A 274 13.72 32.18 47.29
N GLY A 275 15.05 32.13 47.34
CA GLY A 275 15.90 32.51 46.20
C GLY A 275 15.57 31.75 44.90
N ALA A 276 16.09 32.24 43.77
CA ALA A 276 15.84 31.63 42.47
C ALA A 276 16.44 30.20 42.37
N GLU A 277 15.70 29.30 41.74
CA GLU A 277 16.11 27.92 41.45
C GLU A 277 15.75 27.55 40.00
N MET A 278 16.48 26.61 39.40
CA MET A 278 16.27 26.15 38.03
C MET A 278 16.15 24.62 37.97
N LEU A 279 15.13 24.12 37.26
CA LEU A 279 15.00 22.72 36.90
C LEU A 279 15.23 22.55 35.39
N ARG A 280 16.08 21.59 35.00
CA ARG A 280 16.25 21.19 33.59
C ARG A 280 15.43 19.93 33.31
N HIS A 281 14.51 20.00 32.34
CA HIS A 281 13.74 18.86 31.85
C HIS A 281 14.12 18.56 30.39
N PRO A 282 14.59 17.34 30.05
CA PRO A 282 14.90 17.01 28.66
C PRO A 282 13.60 16.86 27.85
N LEU A 283 13.50 17.62 26.76
CA LEU A 283 12.39 17.50 25.80
C LEU A 283 12.71 16.45 24.71
N PRO A 284 11.71 15.76 24.15
CA PRO A 284 11.90 14.91 22.99
C PRO A 284 12.56 15.69 21.84
N ARG A 285 13.57 15.11 21.20
CA ARG A 285 14.17 15.67 19.99
C ARG A 285 13.53 15.02 18.79
N PHE A 286 12.90 15.84 17.94
CA PHE A 286 12.44 15.44 16.62
C PHE A 286 13.44 15.99 15.59
N ILE A 287 14.06 15.10 14.82
CA ILE A 287 15.07 15.47 13.83
C ILE A 287 14.33 16.02 12.62
N LYS A 288 14.53 17.31 12.33
CA LYS A 288 13.81 18.00 11.24
C LYS A 288 14.34 17.68 9.85
N ASN A 289 15.60 17.28 9.70
CA ASN A 289 16.16 16.97 8.38
C ASN A 289 17.10 15.77 8.44
N LYS A 290 17.01 14.85 7.47
CA LYS A 290 17.91 13.70 7.35
C LYS A 290 19.30 14.07 6.83
N GLY A 291 19.59 15.36 6.69
CA GLY A 291 20.83 15.85 6.11
C GLY A 291 20.83 15.85 4.58
N VAL A 292 21.97 16.17 4.00
CA VAL A 292 22.22 16.19 2.55
C VAL A 292 23.40 15.28 2.25
N ASP A 293 23.23 14.41 1.26
CA ASP A 293 24.30 13.60 0.70
C ASP A 293 24.99 14.34 -0.44
N VAL A 294 26.32 14.37 -0.39
CA VAL A 294 27.18 15.02 -1.37
C VAL A 294 28.07 13.95 -2.02
N TYR A 295 28.07 13.88 -3.35
CA TYR A 295 28.91 12.96 -4.13
C TYR A 295 29.74 13.73 -5.15
N TYR A 296 31.03 13.40 -5.26
CA TYR A 296 31.91 13.95 -6.27
C TYR A 296 32.70 12.84 -6.99
N HIS A 297 32.39 12.67 -8.27
CA HIS A 297 32.98 11.65 -9.14
C HIS A 297 33.39 12.29 -10.46
N TYR A 298 34.39 11.70 -11.11
CA TYR A 298 34.74 11.99 -12.50
C TYR A 298 33.71 11.41 -13.47
N ASP A 299 33.79 11.80 -14.75
CA ASP A 299 32.89 11.34 -15.81
C ASP A 299 32.90 9.81 -16.01
N ASP A 300 33.98 9.13 -15.61
CA ASP A 300 34.15 7.68 -15.63
C ASP A 300 33.63 6.98 -14.36
N LEU A 301 32.95 7.72 -13.47
CA LEU A 301 32.45 7.29 -12.17
C LEU A 301 33.53 6.93 -11.14
N MET A 302 34.79 7.30 -11.37
CA MET A 302 35.81 7.18 -10.33
C MET A 302 35.60 8.26 -9.25
N PRO A 303 35.64 7.91 -7.96
CA PRO A 303 35.43 8.87 -6.88
C PRO A 303 36.59 9.85 -6.78
N VAL A 304 36.28 11.12 -6.50
CA VAL A 304 37.26 12.15 -6.16
C VAL A 304 37.51 12.07 -4.64
N VAL A 305 38.54 11.33 -4.27
CA VAL A 305 38.78 10.93 -2.88
C VAL A 305 39.44 12.05 -2.08
N ASN A 306 39.00 12.27 -0.83
CA ASN A 306 39.59 13.25 0.08
C ASN A 306 39.59 14.71 -0.42
N ALA A 307 38.77 15.05 -1.42
CA ALA A 307 38.61 16.45 -1.83
C ALA A 307 37.85 17.22 -0.74
N PRO A 308 38.27 18.44 -0.37
CA PRO A 308 37.49 19.29 0.50
C PRO A 308 36.25 19.79 -0.25
N PHE A 309 35.18 20.08 0.48
CA PHE A 309 33.98 20.72 -0.08
C PHE A 309 33.45 21.81 0.85
N GLU A 310 32.71 22.75 0.27
CA GLU A 310 31.93 23.75 1.00
C GLU A 310 30.51 23.81 0.44
N ALA A 311 29.52 23.55 1.29
CA ALA A 311 28.10 23.68 0.98
C ALA A 311 27.55 25.01 1.49
N TYR A 312 26.97 25.79 0.59
CA TYR A 312 26.42 27.11 0.85
C TYR A 312 24.90 27.06 0.75
N PHE A 313 24.23 27.27 1.87
CA PHE A 313 22.77 27.21 1.99
C PHE A 313 22.14 28.62 1.85
N GLU A 314 20.88 28.66 1.43
CA GLU A 314 20.14 29.90 1.18
C GLU A 314 19.96 30.79 2.43
N ASP A 315 19.98 30.19 3.62
CA ASP A 315 19.92 30.90 4.90
C ASP A 315 21.26 31.57 5.32
N GLY A 316 22.31 31.41 4.51
CA GLY A 316 23.65 31.92 4.76
C GLY A 316 24.55 30.96 5.56
N THR A 317 24.05 29.77 5.93
CA THR A 317 24.86 28.73 6.56
C THR A 317 25.88 28.18 5.57
N ILE A 318 27.13 28.01 6.02
CA ILE A 318 28.20 27.40 5.24
C ILE A 318 28.72 26.19 6.02
N ILE A 319 28.75 25.03 5.37
CA ILE A 319 29.25 23.78 5.95
C ILE A 319 30.41 23.27 5.10
N SER A 320 31.59 23.17 5.70
CA SER A 320 32.80 22.65 5.04
C SER A 320 33.13 21.25 5.53
N GLY A 321 33.66 20.40 4.66
CA GLY A 321 34.04 19.02 5.00
C GLY A 321 35.04 18.43 4.02
N ILE A 322 35.34 17.14 4.18
CA ILE A 322 36.22 16.36 3.31
C ILE A 322 35.45 15.11 2.88
N LEU A 323 35.51 14.78 1.60
CA LEU A 323 34.91 13.56 1.04
C LEU A 323 35.69 12.31 1.46
N ASP A 324 35.01 11.18 1.59
CA ASP A 324 35.62 9.90 1.92
C ASP A 324 36.28 9.19 0.71
N GLU A 325 36.66 7.92 0.89
CA GLU A 325 37.24 7.06 -0.15
C GLU A 325 36.31 6.74 -1.33
N ASN A 326 35.03 7.05 -1.21
CA ASN A 326 34.00 6.92 -2.25
C ASN A 326 33.60 8.27 -2.83
N GLY A 327 34.33 9.35 -2.53
CA GLY A 327 33.95 10.70 -2.97
C GLY A 327 32.63 11.16 -2.36
N TYR A 328 32.29 10.65 -1.17
CA TYR A 328 31.02 10.88 -0.49
C TYR A 328 31.20 11.69 0.81
N ALA A 329 30.24 12.55 1.12
CA ALA A 329 30.07 13.11 2.46
C ALA A 329 28.59 13.28 2.81
N HIS A 330 28.27 13.05 4.08
CA HIS A 330 26.97 13.34 4.64
C HIS A 330 27.01 14.62 5.46
N ILE A 331 26.11 15.56 5.17
CA ILE A 331 25.91 16.77 5.96
C ILE A 331 24.72 16.54 6.89
N GLU A 332 24.98 16.23 8.17
CA GLU A 332 23.93 16.16 9.19
C GLU A 332 23.29 17.55 9.41
N ASP A 333 21.98 17.58 9.70
CA ASP A 333 21.22 18.81 10.02
C ASP A 333 21.32 19.94 8.98
N ALA A 334 21.49 19.60 7.70
CA ALA A 334 21.47 20.56 6.59
C ALA A 334 20.20 21.44 6.62
N PRO A 335 20.32 22.78 6.48
CA PRO A 335 19.17 23.66 6.33
C PRO A 335 18.25 23.24 5.17
N GLU A 336 16.94 23.43 5.31
CA GLU A 336 15.99 23.26 4.22
C GLU A 336 16.14 24.37 3.18
N GLY A 337 16.04 24.03 1.90
CA GLY A 337 16.09 25.01 0.80
C GLY A 337 17.12 24.66 -0.27
N ARG A 338 17.39 25.62 -1.16
CA ARG A 338 18.42 25.44 -2.19
C ARG A 338 19.80 25.62 -1.56
N PHE A 339 20.75 24.83 -2.03
CA PHE A 339 22.15 24.98 -1.71
C PHE A 339 22.98 24.72 -2.96
N HIS A 340 24.23 25.11 -2.91
CA HIS A 340 25.22 24.73 -3.91
C HIS A 340 26.49 24.29 -3.20
N VAL A 341 27.20 23.35 -3.81
CA VAL A 341 28.42 22.77 -3.27
C VAL A 341 29.58 23.16 -4.16
N LEU A 342 30.63 23.71 -3.55
CA LEU A 342 31.92 23.91 -4.17
C LEU A 342 32.84 22.77 -3.76
N PHE A 343 33.39 22.06 -4.75
CA PHE A 343 34.35 21.01 -4.52
C PHE A 343 35.77 21.51 -4.78
N GLY A 344 36.70 21.13 -3.92
CA GLY A 344 38.13 21.31 -4.11
C GLY A 344 38.73 20.26 -5.05
N GLU A 345 40.03 20.39 -5.28
CA GLU A 345 40.77 19.51 -6.20
C GLU A 345 40.95 18.10 -5.62
N ASP A 346 41.15 17.12 -6.50
CA ASP A 346 41.60 15.79 -6.13
C ASP A 346 43.05 15.87 -5.62
N PRO A 347 43.32 15.51 -4.35
CA PRO A 347 44.68 15.58 -3.80
C PRO A 347 45.60 14.47 -4.32
N ARG A 348 45.11 13.49 -5.08
CA ARG A 348 45.93 12.42 -5.64
C ARG A 348 46.75 12.94 -6.82
N GLU A 349 48.00 12.48 -6.93
CA GLU A 349 48.80 12.78 -8.13
C GLU A 349 48.17 12.17 -9.37
N TRP A 350 48.07 12.97 -10.43
CA TRP A 350 47.57 12.50 -11.71
C TRP A 350 48.57 11.52 -12.34
N ILE A 351 48.13 10.27 -12.51
CA ILE A 351 48.91 9.22 -13.15
C ILE A 351 48.39 9.06 -14.58
N TYR A 352 49.19 9.47 -15.57
CA TYR A 352 48.92 9.15 -16.96
C TYR A 352 48.96 7.63 -17.16
N LYS A 353 47.82 7.03 -17.52
CA LYS A 353 47.79 5.67 -18.05
C LYS A 353 47.75 5.77 -19.57
N GLU A 354 48.82 5.29 -20.20
CA GLU A 354 48.87 5.12 -21.65
C GLU A 354 47.68 4.24 -22.08
N PRO A 355 46.86 4.67 -23.05
CA PRO A 355 45.71 3.88 -23.47
C PRO A 355 46.22 2.54 -24.04
N GLU A 356 45.70 1.42 -23.53
CA GLU A 356 46.03 0.11 -24.09
C GLU A 356 45.69 0.09 -25.58
N GLU A 357 46.70 -0.09 -26.45
CA GLU A 357 46.47 -0.41 -27.85
C GLU A 357 45.65 -1.69 -27.93
N LYS A 358 44.34 -1.58 -28.18
CA LYS A 358 43.53 -2.72 -28.61
C LYS A 358 44.01 -3.16 -29.98
N ARG A 359 45.02 -4.05 -30.03
CA ARG A 359 45.25 -4.89 -31.21
C ARG A 359 44.01 -5.76 -31.39
N VAL A 360 43.17 -5.40 -32.35
CA VAL A 360 42.14 -6.29 -32.86
C VAL A 360 42.88 -7.36 -33.67
N GLU A 361 43.07 -8.55 -33.10
CA GLU A 361 43.50 -9.71 -33.89
C GLU A 361 42.41 -9.99 -34.94
N SER A 362 42.71 -9.72 -36.21
CA SER A 362 41.81 -10.07 -37.29
C SER A 362 41.70 -11.60 -37.37
N ARG A 363 40.48 -12.13 -37.33
CA ARG A 363 40.19 -13.56 -37.52
C ARG A 363 40.49 -14.09 -38.92
N TYR A 364 40.91 -13.23 -39.84
CA TYR A 364 41.18 -13.57 -41.23
C TYR A 364 42.68 -13.41 -41.50
N THR A 365 43.25 -14.40 -42.18
CA THR A 365 44.61 -14.37 -42.71
C THR A 365 44.71 -13.41 -43.90
N GLU A 366 45.90 -12.87 -44.21
CA GLU A 366 46.09 -11.99 -45.38
C GLU A 366 45.65 -12.66 -46.69
N GLU A 367 45.79 -13.98 -46.79
CA GLU A 367 45.33 -14.77 -47.95
C GLU A 367 43.80 -14.77 -48.08
N GLU A 368 43.05 -14.87 -46.97
CA GLU A 368 41.59 -14.81 -46.97
C GLU A 368 41.08 -13.42 -47.35
N ILE A 369 41.79 -12.37 -46.95
CA ILE A 369 41.47 -10.98 -47.32
C ILE A 369 41.72 -10.77 -48.83
N GLN A 370 42.82 -11.30 -49.39
CA GLN A 370 43.09 -11.21 -50.84
C GLN A 370 42.10 -12.01 -51.69
N LEU A 371 41.68 -13.20 -51.23
CA LEU A 371 40.68 -14.03 -51.92
C LEU A 371 39.31 -13.34 -52.00
N PHE A 372 38.92 -12.61 -50.95
CA PHE A 372 37.67 -11.84 -50.95
C PHE A 372 37.70 -10.71 -51.98
N TRP A 373 38.83 -9.99 -52.09
CA TRP A 373 39.02 -8.92 -53.07
C TRP A 373 39.05 -9.41 -54.53
N LEU A 374 39.59 -10.61 -54.79
CA LEU A 374 39.60 -11.22 -56.12
C LEU A 374 38.22 -11.75 -56.55
N GLN A 375 37.40 -12.23 -55.61
CA GLN A 375 36.04 -12.70 -55.92
C GLN A 375 35.04 -11.56 -56.18
N GLU A 376 35.17 -10.41 -55.51
CA GLU A 376 34.30 -9.26 -55.81
C GLU A 376 34.63 -8.60 -57.16
N ASN A 377 35.92 -8.51 -57.53
CA ASN A 377 36.32 -7.86 -58.78
C ASN A 377 36.05 -8.68 -60.05
N ASN A 378 35.83 -10.00 -59.94
CA ASN A 378 35.49 -10.87 -61.09
C ASN A 378 33.98 -11.05 -61.34
N LYS A 379 33.10 -10.48 -60.51
CA LYS A 379 31.65 -10.47 -60.77
C LYS A 379 31.19 -9.42 -61.79
N GLY A 380 32.12 -8.65 -62.37
CA GLY A 380 31.83 -7.59 -63.35
C GLY A 380 32.20 -7.89 -64.81
N LYS A 381 32.61 -9.11 -65.16
CA LYS A 381 32.96 -9.48 -66.55
C LYS A 381 32.54 -10.92 -66.88
N GLU A 382 31.24 -11.11 -67.17
CA GLU A 382 30.67 -11.80 -68.35
C GLU A 382 29.15 -11.71 -68.33
#